data_AF-A0A0D2HW60-F1
#
_entry.id   AF-A0A0D2HW60-F1
#
_cell.length_a   1.000
_cell.length_b   1.000
_cell.length_c   1.000
_cell.angle_alpha   90.00
_cell.angle_beta   90.00
_cell.angle_gamma   90.00
#
_symmetry.space_group_name_H-M   'P 1'
#
loop_
_entity.id
_entity.type
_entity.pdbx_description
1 polymer ?
#
loop_
_entity_poly.entity_id
_entity_poly.type
_entity_poly.pdbx_seq_one_letter_code
_entity_poly.pdbx_strand_id
1 'polypeptide(L)'
;MPCPWYPHRCSSRAASRAADTPTVDNALPSPTSTPEVEDWKKIRRFNLRMMRKQIRCVILLMALMEALRVGPLQIVYAGKHEYPAPGKEDYGIAYTVGYIISWLYVCVFMIIWMPLFDWWVPKTLPESDDPSKPSIAMKIVCLLKKLNMILLPISIGVSLLTYVYYVIHTFIHVDSRTRGSTKLPKNTRKNWLVRAFMLLGIAITTSLGYGALQTLEKLDLARVKNIEYALIVVPVQINFGVLLGTLMQFRMEKRLARKEAMRLLAAKAEDGVVEEKAALLEV
;
A
#
# COMPACT_ATOMS: atom_id res chain seq x y z
N MET A 1 36.13 27.61 -3.39
CA MET A 1 35.08 27.18 -2.43
C MET A 1 33.93 28.16 -2.56
N PRO A 2 32.75 27.70 -2.99
CA PRO A 2 31.74 27.18 -2.07
C PRO A 2 31.29 25.75 -2.41
N CYS A 3 30.68 25.12 -1.40
CA CYS A 3 30.34 23.70 -1.33
C CYS A 3 29.03 23.33 -2.06
N PRO A 4 28.84 22.02 -2.31
CA PRO A 4 27.80 21.43 -3.15
C PRO A 4 26.52 21.20 -2.34
N TRP A 5 25.54 20.53 -2.97
CA TRP A 5 24.25 20.02 -2.48
C TRP A 5 23.04 20.79 -3.04
N TYR A 6 22.31 20.04 -3.88
CA TYR A 6 21.07 20.32 -4.61
C TYR A 6 21.21 20.96 -6.01
N PRO A 7 21.16 20.12 -7.07
CA PRO A 7 19.97 20.19 -7.92
C PRO A 7 19.58 18.81 -8.53
N HIS A 8 18.62 18.11 -7.92
CA HIS A 8 18.01 16.91 -8.55
C HIS A 8 16.48 16.85 -8.43
N ARG A 9 15.83 18.00 -8.33
CA ARG A 9 14.38 18.10 -8.59
C ARG A 9 14.13 19.32 -9.43
N CYS A 10 13.73 19.06 -10.68
CA CYS A 10 13.19 19.97 -11.70
C CYS A 10 13.96 19.95 -13.03
N SER A 11 14.19 18.77 -13.61
CA SER A 11 14.57 18.65 -15.03
C SER A 11 13.87 17.45 -15.69
N SER A 12 12.54 17.47 -15.66
CA SER A 12 11.73 16.59 -16.55
C SER A 12 10.46 17.26 -17.06
N ARG A 13 10.29 18.57 -16.79
CA ARG A 13 9.14 19.37 -17.26
C ARG A 13 9.53 20.56 -18.14
N ALA A 14 10.83 20.88 -18.21
CA ALA A 14 11.36 21.99 -19.02
C ALA A 14 11.94 21.52 -20.36
N ALA A 15 12.39 20.27 -20.48
CA ALA A 15 12.94 19.72 -21.72
C ALA A 15 11.89 19.30 -22.77
N SER A 16 10.60 19.34 -22.42
CA SER A 16 9.49 18.99 -23.34
C SER A 16 8.68 20.20 -23.80
N ARG A 17 9.16 21.44 -23.57
CA ARG A 17 8.43 22.68 -23.85
C ARG A 17 9.24 23.73 -24.59
N ALA A 18 10.42 23.36 -25.09
CA ALA A 18 11.37 24.25 -25.76
C ALA A 18 11.60 23.87 -27.24
N ALA A 19 10.56 23.38 -27.91
CA ALA A 19 10.55 23.14 -29.35
C ALA A 19 9.20 23.56 -29.95
N ASP A 20 8.70 24.73 -29.57
CA ASP A 20 7.59 25.41 -30.25
C ASP A 20 8.12 26.74 -30.80
N THR A 21 8.54 26.73 -32.07
CA THR A 21 8.59 27.93 -32.91
C THR A 21 7.45 27.85 -33.92
N PRO A 22 6.72 28.95 -34.20
CA PRO A 22 5.49 28.91 -34.97
C PRO A 22 5.80 29.07 -36.46
N THR A 23 5.63 28.00 -37.23
CA THR A 23 5.41 28.11 -38.67
C THR A 23 4.05 27.50 -38.98
N VAL A 24 3.11 28.40 -39.27
CA VAL A 24 1.81 28.07 -39.84
C VAL A 24 2.09 27.46 -41.21
N ASP A 25 1.91 26.14 -41.33
CA ASP A 25 1.70 25.48 -42.60
C ASP A 25 0.50 24.53 -42.49
N ASN A 26 -0.43 24.73 -43.42
CA ASN A 26 -1.70 24.04 -43.56
C ASN A 26 -1.51 22.54 -43.83
N ALA A 27 -1.28 21.75 -42.78
CA ALA A 27 -1.40 20.30 -42.85
C ALA A 27 -2.67 19.85 -42.12
N LEU A 28 -3.59 19.23 -42.86
CA LEU A 28 -4.73 18.49 -42.28
C LEU A 28 -4.22 17.58 -41.13
N PRO A 29 -5.00 17.41 -40.05
CA PRO A 29 -4.60 16.52 -38.96
C PRO A 29 -4.47 15.09 -39.50
N SER A 30 -3.22 14.61 -39.58
CA SER A 30 -2.91 13.24 -39.91
C SER A 30 -3.56 12.31 -38.86
N PRO A 31 -4.31 11.26 -39.25
CA PRO A 31 -5.04 10.39 -38.32
C PRO A 31 -4.07 9.38 -37.70
N THR A 32 -3.13 9.86 -36.91
CA THR A 32 -2.17 8.98 -36.21
C THR A 32 -2.01 9.42 -34.75
N SER A 33 -3.12 9.67 -34.06
CA SER A 33 -3.11 9.56 -32.59
C SER A 33 -3.15 8.07 -32.25
N THR A 34 -1.99 7.43 -32.16
CA THR A 34 -1.91 6.12 -31.52
C THR A 34 -2.61 6.24 -30.17
N PRO A 35 -3.63 5.42 -29.87
CA PRO A 35 -4.42 5.61 -28.66
C PRO A 35 -3.50 5.56 -27.45
N GLU A 36 -3.67 6.46 -26.49
CA GLU A 36 -2.83 6.50 -25.29
C GLU A 36 -3.03 5.17 -24.53
N VAL A 37 -2.06 4.24 -24.65
CA VAL A 37 -2.12 2.92 -24.03
C VAL A 37 -1.51 3.00 -22.62
N GLU A 38 -2.32 2.74 -21.61
CA GLU A 38 -1.87 2.50 -20.25
C GLU A 38 -1.16 1.15 -20.13
N ASP A 39 0.11 1.21 -19.72
CA ASP A 39 0.93 0.05 -19.41
C ASP A 39 0.42 -0.65 -18.13
N TRP A 40 0.12 -1.94 -18.24
CA TRP A 40 -0.32 -2.78 -17.13
C TRP A 40 0.67 -2.73 -15.96
N LYS A 41 1.97 -2.54 -16.21
CA LYS A 41 3.00 -2.43 -15.15
C LYS A 41 2.81 -1.17 -14.33
N LYS A 42 2.37 -0.06 -14.94
CA LYS A 42 2.09 1.19 -14.23
C LYS A 42 0.83 1.04 -13.37
N ILE A 43 -0.27 0.55 -13.97
CA ILE A 43 -1.54 0.30 -13.27
C ILE A 43 -1.33 -0.63 -12.08
N ARG A 44 -0.61 -1.73 -12.28
CA ARG A 44 -0.41 -2.71 -11.21
C ARG A 44 0.48 -2.20 -10.08
N ARG A 45 1.55 -1.46 -10.41
CA ARG A 45 2.37 -0.78 -9.39
C ARG A 45 1.53 0.23 -8.61
N PHE A 46 0.63 0.94 -9.26
CA PHE A 46 -0.30 1.87 -8.61
C PHE A 46 -1.26 1.13 -7.68
N ASN A 47 -1.96 0.10 -8.16
CA ASN A 47 -2.89 -0.70 -7.35
C ASN A 47 -2.17 -1.31 -6.13
N LEU A 48 -0.98 -1.90 -6.30
CA LEU A 48 -0.18 -2.45 -5.21
C LEU A 48 0.20 -1.40 -4.15
N ARG A 49 0.54 -0.18 -4.58
CA ARG A 49 0.80 0.93 -3.64
C ARG A 49 -0.47 1.33 -2.90
N MET A 50 -1.59 1.44 -3.59
CA MET A 50 -2.86 1.82 -2.97
C MET A 50 -3.34 0.75 -2.00
N MET A 51 -3.26 -0.53 -2.36
CA MET A 51 -3.53 -1.66 -1.44
C MET A 51 -2.68 -1.56 -0.17
N ARG A 52 -1.36 -1.31 -0.29
CA ARG A 52 -0.49 -1.12 0.90
C ARG A 52 -0.89 0.11 1.72
N LYS A 53 -1.30 1.19 1.08
CA LYS A 53 -1.80 2.39 1.78
C LYS A 53 -3.06 2.05 2.57
N GLN A 54 -4.02 1.34 1.98
CA GLN A 54 -5.25 0.93 2.68
C GLN A 54 -4.96 0.02 3.88
N ILE A 55 -4.06 -0.97 3.73
CA ILE A 55 -3.63 -1.82 4.85
C ILE A 55 -3.05 -0.99 5.98
N ARG A 56 -2.15 -0.04 5.68
CA ARG A 56 -1.57 0.85 6.70
C ARG A 56 -2.64 1.70 7.38
N CYS A 57 -3.60 2.22 6.61
CA CYS A 57 -4.75 2.95 7.16
C CYS A 57 -5.57 2.08 8.11
N VAL A 58 -5.88 0.83 7.74
CA VAL A 58 -6.61 -0.11 8.60
C VAL A 58 -5.84 -0.40 9.89
N ILE A 59 -4.54 -0.65 9.81
CA ILE A 59 -3.67 -0.87 10.99
C ILE A 59 -3.73 0.36 11.91
N LEU A 60 -3.58 1.57 11.37
CA LEU A 60 -3.62 2.81 12.15
C LEU A 60 -4.99 3.07 12.78
N LEU A 61 -6.08 2.82 12.06
CA LEU A 61 -7.44 2.99 12.57
C LEU A 61 -7.76 1.98 13.69
N MET A 62 -7.34 0.72 13.53
CA MET A 62 -7.49 -0.30 14.57
C MET A 62 -6.63 0.03 15.80
N ALA A 63 -5.39 0.47 15.60
CA ALA A 63 -4.51 0.91 16.69
C ALA A 63 -5.09 2.12 17.45
N LEU A 64 -5.68 3.07 16.73
CA LEU A 64 -6.36 4.22 17.33
C LEU A 64 -7.60 3.79 18.12
N MET A 65 -8.36 2.82 17.61
CA MET A 65 -9.51 2.25 18.32
C MET A 65 -9.09 1.60 19.64
N GLU A 66 -7.99 0.84 19.65
CA GLU A 66 -7.42 0.26 20.87
C GLU A 66 -6.89 1.34 21.84
N ALA A 67 -6.19 2.35 21.33
CA ALA A 67 -5.71 3.47 22.14
C ALA A 67 -6.85 4.30 22.76
N LEU A 68 -7.99 4.45 22.08
CA LEU A 68 -9.18 5.12 22.63
C LEU A 68 -9.97 4.24 23.59
N ARG A 69 -9.92 2.92 23.44
CA ARG A 69 -10.54 1.95 24.34
C ARG A 69 -9.82 1.92 25.67
N VAL A 70 -8.50 1.74 25.65
CA VAL A 70 -7.66 1.61 26.85
C VAL A 70 -7.26 2.98 27.41
N GLY A 71 -6.98 3.95 26.55
CA GLY A 71 -6.41 5.24 26.93
C GLY A 71 -4.90 5.30 26.63
N PRO A 72 -4.40 6.39 26.02
CA PRO A 72 -3.02 6.49 25.55
C PRO A 72 -1.97 6.54 26.68
N LEU A 73 -2.32 7.03 27.87
CA LEU A 73 -1.42 6.96 29.03
C LEU A 73 -1.42 5.55 29.64
N GLN A 74 -2.61 4.98 29.81
CA GLN A 74 -2.78 3.66 30.40
C GLN A 74 -2.14 2.55 29.56
N ILE A 75 -2.15 2.66 28.23
CA ILE A 75 -1.47 1.68 27.36
C ILE A 75 0.06 1.76 27.49
N VAL A 76 0.64 2.96 27.68
CA VAL A 76 2.09 3.15 27.80
C VAL A 76 2.60 2.72 29.16
N TYR A 77 1.86 3.05 30.21
CA TYR A 77 2.20 2.75 31.60
C TYR A 77 1.52 1.48 32.12
N ALA A 78 0.98 0.62 31.26
CA ALA A 78 0.30 -0.60 31.69
C ALA A 78 1.17 -1.43 32.66
N GLY A 79 0.63 -1.74 33.85
CA GLY A 79 1.34 -2.44 34.92
C GLY A 79 2.42 -1.64 35.65
N LYS A 80 2.48 -0.31 35.46
CA LYS A 80 3.42 0.61 36.11
C LYS A 80 2.66 1.84 36.62
N HIS A 81 3.21 2.52 37.64
CA HIS A 81 2.71 3.83 38.09
C HIS A 81 1.20 3.81 38.41
N GLU A 82 0.78 2.79 39.17
CA GLU A 82 -0.62 2.58 39.60
C GLU A 82 -1.63 2.22 38.49
N TYR A 83 -1.20 2.16 37.21
CA TYR A 83 -2.05 1.67 36.13
C TYR A 83 -2.19 0.14 36.17
N PRO A 84 -3.39 -0.39 35.86
CA PRO A 84 -3.63 -1.83 35.88
C PRO A 84 -2.76 -2.55 34.85
N ALA A 85 -2.42 -3.80 35.14
CA ALA A 85 -1.75 -4.69 34.19
C ALA A 85 -2.62 -4.89 32.93
N PRO A 86 -1.99 -5.14 31.76
CA PRO A 86 -2.72 -5.38 30.52
C PRO A 86 -3.69 -6.56 30.69
N GLY A 87 -4.93 -6.37 30.27
CA GLY A 87 -5.99 -7.37 30.34
C GLY A 87 -5.79 -8.52 29.36
N LYS A 88 -6.62 -9.55 29.46
CA LYS A 88 -6.57 -10.72 28.56
C LYS A 88 -6.78 -10.39 27.09
N GLU A 89 -7.40 -9.25 26.79
CA GLU A 89 -7.67 -8.76 25.43
C GLU A 89 -6.63 -7.73 24.94
N ASP A 90 -5.61 -7.42 25.74
CA ASP A 90 -4.62 -6.39 25.45
C ASP A 90 -3.38 -6.98 24.76
N TYR A 91 -3.60 -7.59 23.60
CA TYR A 91 -2.56 -8.19 22.76
C TYR A 91 -2.91 -8.05 21.27
N GLY A 92 -1.96 -8.38 20.40
CA GLY A 92 -2.13 -8.34 18.96
C GLY A 92 -1.51 -7.12 18.30
N ILE A 93 -1.63 -7.06 16.97
CA ILE A 93 -0.98 -6.08 16.10
C ILE A 93 -1.49 -4.67 16.41
N ALA A 94 -2.80 -4.49 16.56
CA ALA A 94 -3.38 -3.18 16.80
C ALA A 94 -2.96 -2.63 18.17
N TYR A 95 -2.91 -3.50 19.19
CA TYR A 95 -2.43 -3.13 20.51
C TYR A 95 -0.95 -2.72 20.50
N THR A 96 -0.07 -3.51 19.86
CA THR A 96 1.36 -3.18 19.76
C THR A 96 1.60 -1.86 19.00
N VAL A 97 0.90 -1.65 17.89
CA VAL A 97 1.02 -0.38 17.13
C VAL A 97 0.43 0.78 17.93
N GLY A 98 -0.68 0.57 18.63
CA GLY A 98 -1.28 1.54 19.55
C GLY A 98 -0.31 1.95 20.65
N TYR A 99 0.36 0.99 21.29
CA TYR A 99 1.41 1.22 22.27
C TYR A 99 2.53 2.11 21.72
N ILE A 100 3.06 1.81 20.53
CA ILE A 100 4.14 2.59 19.90
C ILE A 100 3.69 4.04 19.62
N ILE A 101 2.49 4.21 19.07
CA ILE A 101 1.95 5.54 18.75
C ILE A 101 1.69 6.34 20.03
N SER A 102 1.08 5.70 21.03
CA SER A 102 0.81 6.33 22.32
C SER A 102 2.10 6.68 23.06
N TRP A 103 3.13 5.84 22.98
CA TRP A 103 4.45 6.13 23.54
C TRP A 103 5.08 7.35 22.88
N LEU A 104 5.08 7.43 21.54
CA LEU A 104 5.54 8.61 20.81
C LEU A 104 4.75 9.86 21.20
N TYR A 105 3.42 9.73 21.31
CA TYR A 105 2.55 10.83 21.75
C TYR A 105 2.95 11.33 23.16
N VAL A 106 3.15 10.43 24.12
CA VAL A 106 3.60 10.77 25.48
C VAL A 106 4.98 11.42 25.45
N CYS A 107 5.94 10.90 24.67
CA CYS A 107 7.27 11.51 24.53
C CYS A 107 7.19 12.93 23.98
N VAL A 108 6.42 13.15 22.92
CA VAL A 108 6.21 14.49 22.35
C VAL A 108 5.54 15.42 23.36
N PHE A 109 4.54 14.94 24.08
CA PHE A 109 3.86 15.70 25.12
C PHE A 109 4.82 16.09 26.26
N MET A 110 5.61 15.15 26.77
CA MET A 110 6.56 15.41 27.86
C MET A 110 7.71 16.34 27.45
N ILE A 111 8.21 16.23 26.22
CA ILE A 111 9.37 17.02 25.75
C ILE A 111 8.96 18.43 25.31
N ILE A 112 7.82 18.55 24.61
CA ILE A 112 7.41 19.81 23.99
C ILE A 112 6.38 20.50 24.88
N TRP A 113 5.33 19.80 25.26
CA TRP A 113 4.17 20.43 25.88
C TRP A 113 4.42 20.78 27.35
N MET A 114 4.95 19.83 28.12
CA MET A 114 5.18 20.02 29.55
C MET A 114 6.11 21.22 29.86
N PRO A 115 7.26 21.41 29.17
CA PRO A 115 8.14 22.55 29.46
C PRO A 115 7.59 23.90 28.95
N LEU A 116 6.81 23.90 27.87
CA LEU A 116 6.27 25.13 27.25
C LEU A 116 4.98 25.62 27.90
N PHE A 117 4.19 24.71 28.48
CA PHE A 117 2.83 25.00 28.96
C PHE A 117 2.61 24.64 30.43
N ASP A 118 3.63 24.26 31.20
CA ASP A 118 3.50 23.98 32.65
C ASP A 118 2.83 25.13 33.42
N TRP A 119 3.03 26.37 32.97
CA TRP A 119 2.41 27.57 33.55
C TRP A 119 0.95 27.80 33.13
N TRP A 120 0.49 27.14 32.06
CA TRP A 120 -0.84 27.30 31.47
C TRP A 120 -1.76 26.10 31.75
N VAL A 121 -1.19 24.92 32.06
CA VAL A 121 -1.97 23.79 32.58
C VAL A 121 -2.50 24.23 33.94
N PRO A 122 -3.82 24.49 34.08
CA PRO A 122 -4.35 24.76 35.40
C PRO A 122 -4.03 23.52 36.23
N LYS A 123 -3.60 23.71 37.48
CA LYS A 123 -3.42 22.62 38.45
C LYS A 123 -4.79 22.00 38.76
N THR A 124 -5.39 21.33 37.77
CA THR A 124 -6.62 20.57 37.88
C THR A 124 -6.27 19.19 38.41
N LEU A 125 -5.68 19.17 39.62
CA LEU A 125 -5.94 18.07 40.52
C LEU A 125 -7.27 18.44 41.20
N PRO A 126 -8.35 17.68 40.98
CA PRO A 126 -9.62 17.97 41.60
C PRO A 126 -9.51 17.59 43.07
N GLU A 127 -9.38 18.59 43.95
CA GLU A 127 -9.56 18.36 45.39
C GLU A 127 -11.04 18.32 45.79
N SER A 128 -11.98 18.56 44.86
CA SER A 128 -13.41 18.40 45.09
C SER A 128 -14.18 18.62 43.79
N ASP A 129 -14.43 17.57 43.00
CA ASP A 129 -15.48 17.60 41.98
C ASP A 129 -16.67 16.77 42.48
N ASP A 130 -17.74 17.48 42.87
CA ASP A 130 -19.04 16.88 43.13
C ASP A 130 -19.49 16.03 41.92
N PRO A 131 -19.76 14.73 42.09
CA PRO A 131 -20.09 13.81 40.99
C PRO A 131 -21.46 14.09 40.32
N SER A 132 -22.18 15.12 40.75
CA SER A 132 -23.56 15.42 40.33
C SER A 132 -23.66 16.39 39.14
N LYS A 133 -22.58 17.05 38.72
CA LYS A 133 -22.58 18.00 37.59
C LYS A 133 -21.40 17.80 36.65
N PRO A 134 -21.51 16.94 35.61
CA PRO A 134 -20.44 16.81 34.63
C PRO A 134 -20.23 18.14 33.90
N SER A 135 -19.01 18.66 33.99
CA SER A 135 -18.59 19.85 33.25
C SER A 135 -18.88 19.71 31.75
N ILE A 136 -19.16 20.82 31.07
CA ILE A 136 -19.46 20.83 29.63
C ILE A 136 -18.36 20.13 28.82
N ALA A 137 -17.10 20.28 29.25
CA ALA A 137 -15.95 19.58 28.67
C ALA A 137 -16.09 18.05 28.74
N MET A 138 -16.52 17.51 29.88
CA MET A 138 -16.70 16.06 30.04
C MET A 138 -17.84 15.51 29.16
N LYS A 139 -18.92 16.28 28.98
CA LYS A 139 -20.01 15.94 28.05
C LYS A 139 -19.51 15.92 26.60
N ILE A 140 -18.72 16.92 26.20
CA ILE A 140 -18.12 17.02 24.86
C ILE A 140 -17.16 15.85 24.61
N VAL A 141 -16.25 15.55 25.54
CA VAL A 141 -15.32 14.41 25.43
C VAL A 141 -16.06 13.08 25.31
N CYS A 142 -17.11 12.87 26.11
CA CYS A 142 -17.93 11.67 26.04
C CYS A 142 -18.65 11.55 24.68
N LEU A 143 -19.15 12.66 24.13
CA LEU A 143 -19.80 12.70 22.83
C LEU A 143 -18.81 12.44 21.69
N LEU A 144 -17.63 13.07 21.70
CA LEU A 144 -16.57 12.79 20.73
C LEU A 144 -16.11 11.33 20.80
N LYS A 145 -15.98 10.76 22.00
CA LYS A 145 -15.62 9.34 22.18
C LYS A 145 -16.67 8.43 21.55
N LYS A 146 -17.96 8.68 21.80
CA LYS A 146 -19.06 7.90 21.18
C LYS A 146 -19.07 8.03 19.66
N LEU A 147 -18.90 9.24 19.14
CA LEU A 147 -18.87 9.47 17.69
C LEU A 147 -17.68 8.77 17.03
N ASN A 148 -16.48 8.86 17.63
CA ASN A 148 -15.30 8.15 17.13
C ASN A 148 -15.46 6.63 17.17
N MET A 149 -16.10 6.08 18.20
CA MET A 149 -16.38 4.64 18.29
C MET A 149 -17.31 4.13 17.18
N ILE A 150 -18.13 5.00 16.57
CA ILE A 150 -18.96 4.67 15.41
C ILE A 150 -18.21 4.94 14.09
N LEU A 151 -17.51 6.07 14.00
CA LEU A 151 -16.84 6.51 12.78
C LEU A 151 -15.63 5.63 12.42
N LEU A 152 -14.89 5.14 13.41
CA LEU A 152 -13.70 4.31 13.20
C LEU A 152 -14.03 2.98 12.51
N PRO A 153 -15.00 2.16 12.98
CA PRO A 153 -15.43 0.96 12.26
C PRO A 153 -15.88 1.21 10.83
N ILE A 154 -16.65 2.30 10.61
CA ILE A 154 -17.10 2.68 9.26
C ILE A 154 -15.90 2.99 8.36
N SER A 155 -14.93 3.74 8.87
CA SER A 155 -13.71 4.11 8.13
C SER A 155 -12.84 2.89 7.80
N ILE A 156 -12.76 1.93 8.73
CA ILE A 156 -12.11 0.63 8.49
C ILE A 156 -12.83 -0.11 7.36
N GLY A 157 -14.17 -0.18 7.40
CA GLY A 157 -15.00 -0.79 6.37
C GLY A 157 -14.78 -0.18 4.98
N VAL A 158 -14.79 1.15 4.87
CA VAL A 158 -14.53 1.87 3.61
C VAL A 158 -13.11 1.58 3.09
N SER A 159 -12.11 1.53 3.98
CA SER A 159 -10.73 1.21 3.61
C SER A 159 -10.60 -0.22 3.07
N LEU A 160 -11.30 -1.18 3.67
CA LEU A 160 -11.34 -2.58 3.23
C LEU A 160 -12.08 -2.73 1.90
N LEU A 161 -13.21 -2.05 1.70
CA LEU A 161 -13.92 -2.04 0.41
C LEU A 161 -13.03 -1.47 -0.70
N THR A 162 -12.34 -0.38 -0.41
CA THR A 162 -11.37 0.23 -1.33
C THR A 162 -10.20 -0.72 -1.63
N TYR A 163 -9.74 -1.46 -0.62
CA TYR A 163 -8.72 -2.50 -0.80
C TYR A 163 -9.20 -3.61 -1.75
N VAL A 164 -10.39 -4.16 -1.52
CA VAL A 164 -11.00 -5.20 -2.35
C VAL A 164 -11.18 -4.70 -3.79
N TYR A 165 -11.62 -3.46 -3.96
CA TYR A 165 -11.70 -2.81 -5.27
C TYR A 165 -10.35 -2.85 -6.00
N TYR A 166 -9.24 -2.47 -5.37
CA TYR A 166 -7.92 -2.51 -6.00
C TYR A 166 -7.41 -3.94 -6.26
N VAL A 167 -7.77 -4.91 -5.42
CA VAL A 167 -7.48 -6.33 -5.67
C VAL A 167 -8.17 -6.78 -6.94
N ILE A 168 -9.50 -6.60 -7.04
CA ILE A 168 -10.31 -6.95 -8.22
C ILE A 168 -9.78 -6.21 -9.46
N HIS A 169 -9.50 -4.92 -9.33
CA HIS A 169 -8.95 -4.10 -10.40
C HIS A 169 -7.62 -4.68 -10.94
N THR A 170 -6.80 -5.28 -10.07
CA THR A 170 -5.54 -5.92 -10.44
C THR A 170 -5.74 -7.23 -11.21
N PHE A 171 -6.78 -8.00 -10.89
CA PHE A 171 -7.16 -9.22 -11.63
C PHE A 171 -7.83 -8.94 -12.98
N ILE A 172 -8.50 -7.78 -13.10
CA ILE A 172 -9.11 -7.32 -14.35
C ILE A 172 -8.03 -6.73 -15.28
N HIS A 173 -7.12 -5.91 -14.76
CA HIS A 173 -6.08 -5.23 -15.52
C HIS A 173 -4.81 -6.09 -15.63
N VAL A 174 -4.92 -7.13 -16.45
CA VAL A 174 -3.82 -8.06 -16.75
C VAL A 174 -2.91 -7.55 -17.87
N ASP A 175 -3.49 -6.80 -18.82
CA ASP A 175 -2.86 -6.40 -20.08
C ASP A 175 -2.94 -4.88 -20.28
N SER A 176 -2.10 -4.34 -21.17
CA SER A 176 -2.09 -2.91 -21.48
C SER A 176 -3.35 -2.51 -22.26
N ARG A 177 -3.94 -1.35 -21.95
CA ARG A 177 -5.23 -0.92 -22.53
C ARG A 177 -5.25 0.55 -22.86
N THR A 178 -6.17 0.95 -23.72
CA THR A 178 -6.46 2.37 -23.93
C THR A 178 -6.95 3.02 -22.64
N ARG A 179 -6.42 4.19 -22.33
CA ARG A 179 -6.73 4.98 -21.13
C ARG A 179 -8.24 5.18 -20.97
N GLY A 180 -8.76 4.92 -19.77
CA GLY A 180 -10.19 5.09 -19.45
C GLY A 180 -11.13 4.02 -20.01
N SER A 181 -10.62 2.95 -20.63
CA SER A 181 -11.46 1.87 -21.16
C SER A 181 -12.07 1.00 -20.07
N THR A 182 -13.40 0.98 -20.00
CA THR A 182 -14.19 0.11 -19.10
C THR A 182 -14.43 -1.29 -19.66
N LYS A 183 -13.98 -1.57 -20.90
CA LYS A 183 -14.21 -2.87 -21.55
C LYS A 183 -13.51 -3.99 -20.79
N LEU A 184 -14.19 -5.11 -20.56
CA LEU A 184 -13.60 -6.30 -19.96
C LEU A 184 -12.45 -6.85 -20.83
N PRO A 185 -11.40 -7.44 -20.22
CA PRO A 185 -10.29 -7.99 -20.99
C PRO A 185 -10.78 -9.13 -21.86
N LYS A 186 -10.24 -9.24 -23.09
CA LYS A 186 -10.35 -10.49 -23.85
C LYS A 186 -9.66 -11.59 -23.04
N ASN A 187 -10.39 -12.68 -22.78
CA ASN A 187 -9.86 -13.85 -22.05
C ASN A 187 -8.94 -14.65 -22.99
N THR A 188 -7.68 -14.23 -23.11
CA THR A 188 -6.65 -14.99 -23.82
C THR A 188 -6.01 -16.03 -22.90
N ARG A 189 -5.41 -17.09 -23.46
CA ARG A 189 -4.63 -18.09 -22.69
C ARG A 189 -3.53 -17.42 -21.85
N LYS A 190 -2.88 -16.40 -22.39
CA LYS A 190 -1.86 -15.59 -21.70
C LYS A 190 -2.43 -14.90 -20.45
N ASN A 191 -3.61 -14.27 -20.57
CA ASN A 191 -4.25 -13.57 -19.45
C ASN A 191 -4.68 -14.53 -18.34
N TRP A 192 -5.18 -15.71 -18.70
CA TRP A 192 -5.51 -16.77 -17.74
C TRP A 192 -4.30 -17.29 -16.99
N LEU A 193 -3.20 -17.53 -17.69
CA LEU A 193 -1.95 -18.00 -17.09
C LEU A 193 -1.37 -16.96 -16.11
N VAL A 194 -1.44 -15.67 -16.44
CA VAL A 194 -1.05 -14.59 -15.50
C VAL A 194 -1.91 -14.60 -14.23
N ARG A 195 -3.24 -14.71 -14.39
CA ARG A 195 -4.15 -14.79 -13.24
C ARG A 195 -3.86 -16.02 -12.38
N ALA A 196 -3.58 -17.17 -12.99
CA ALA A 196 -3.19 -18.38 -12.27
C ALA A 196 -1.92 -18.18 -11.45
N PHE A 197 -0.88 -17.52 -11.99
CA PHE A 197 0.33 -17.20 -11.22
C PHE A 197 0.07 -16.25 -10.05
N MET A 198 -0.83 -15.28 -10.20
CA MET A 198 -1.23 -14.43 -9.07
C MET A 198 -1.95 -15.22 -7.99
N LEU A 199 -2.92 -16.06 -8.38
CA LEU A 199 -3.67 -16.90 -7.45
C LEU A 199 -2.75 -17.87 -6.72
N LEU A 200 -1.81 -18.50 -7.45
CA LEU A 200 -0.79 -19.36 -6.86
C LEU A 200 0.09 -18.59 -5.88
N GLY A 201 0.52 -17.37 -6.24
CA GLY A 201 1.28 -16.49 -5.34
C GLY A 201 0.51 -16.19 -4.06
N ILE A 202 -0.78 -15.87 -4.16
CA ILE A 202 -1.65 -15.65 -3.00
C ILE A 202 -1.81 -16.92 -2.16
N ALA A 203 -2.06 -18.08 -2.79
CA ALA A 203 -2.23 -19.34 -2.08
C ALA A 203 -0.97 -19.73 -1.29
N ILE A 204 0.22 -19.52 -1.88
CA ILE A 204 1.51 -19.75 -1.19
C ILE A 204 1.67 -18.79 -0.01
N THR A 205 1.39 -17.50 -0.18
CA THR A 205 1.60 -16.52 0.88
C THR A 205 0.59 -16.63 2.02
N THR A 206 -0.64 -17.03 1.72
CA THR A 206 -1.66 -17.28 2.76
C THR A 206 -1.39 -18.58 3.50
N SER A 207 -1.06 -19.67 2.81
CA SER A 207 -0.76 -20.96 3.46
C SER A 207 0.50 -20.90 4.32
N LEU A 208 1.61 -20.40 3.78
CA LEU A 208 2.86 -20.24 4.52
C LEU A 208 2.71 -19.20 5.64
N GLY A 209 2.01 -18.10 5.38
CA GLY A 209 1.78 -17.06 6.38
C GLY A 209 0.94 -17.55 7.55
N TYR A 210 -0.09 -18.34 7.29
CA TYR A 210 -0.89 -18.98 8.34
C TYR A 210 -0.06 -19.96 9.17
N GLY A 211 0.67 -20.87 8.51
CA GLY A 211 1.53 -21.86 9.18
C GLY A 211 2.63 -21.20 10.03
N ALA A 212 3.23 -20.12 9.55
CA ALA A 212 4.22 -19.35 10.30
C ALA A 212 3.63 -18.73 11.58
N LEU A 213 2.46 -18.10 11.49
CA LEU A 213 1.81 -17.50 12.66
C LEU A 213 1.33 -18.55 13.66
N GLN A 214 0.83 -19.69 13.19
CA GLN A 214 0.46 -20.80 14.07
C GLN A 214 1.67 -21.40 14.80
N THR A 215 2.83 -21.44 14.14
CA THR A 215 4.09 -21.89 14.78
C THR A 215 4.56 -20.89 15.82
N LEU A 216 4.49 -19.59 15.53
CA LEU A 216 4.82 -18.52 16.47
C LEU A 216 3.90 -18.49 17.69
N GLU A 217 2.61 -18.79 17.50
CA GLU A 217 1.64 -18.90 18.59
C GLU A 217 1.95 -20.12 19.48
N LYS A 218 2.30 -21.27 18.89
CA LYS A 218 2.71 -22.48 19.65
C LYS A 218 3.99 -22.29 20.47
N LEU A 219 4.87 -21.40 20.02
CA LEU A 219 6.11 -21.03 20.72
C LEU A 219 5.90 -19.88 21.72
N ASP A 220 4.67 -19.40 21.88
CA ASP A 220 4.29 -18.25 22.73
C ASP A 220 5.07 -16.96 22.40
N LEU A 221 5.53 -16.83 21.15
CA LEU A 221 6.34 -15.69 20.68
C LEU A 221 5.46 -14.57 20.13
N ALA A 222 4.40 -14.91 19.40
CA ALA A 222 3.50 -13.93 18.82
C ALA A 222 2.08 -14.47 18.73
N ARG A 223 1.13 -13.69 19.27
CA ARG A 223 -0.30 -14.00 19.23
C ARG A 223 -1.04 -12.87 18.52
N VAL A 224 -1.90 -13.24 17.57
CA VAL A 224 -2.70 -12.30 16.77
C VAL A 224 -4.16 -12.64 16.97
N LYS A 225 -5.00 -11.63 17.21
CA LYS A 225 -6.45 -11.83 17.33
C LYS A 225 -7.04 -12.30 16.00
N ASN A 226 -8.05 -13.16 16.03
CA ASN A 226 -8.72 -13.64 14.81
C ASN A 226 -9.24 -12.50 13.92
N ILE A 227 -9.77 -11.45 14.54
CA ILE A 227 -10.25 -10.26 13.81
C ILE A 227 -9.09 -9.54 13.14
N GLU A 228 -7.98 -9.32 13.84
CA GLU A 228 -6.77 -8.71 13.26
C GLU A 228 -6.16 -9.57 12.16
N TYR A 229 -6.22 -10.90 12.31
CA TYR A 229 -5.78 -11.82 11.28
C TYR A 229 -6.58 -11.61 9.99
N ALA A 230 -7.91 -11.59 10.09
CA ALA A 230 -8.79 -11.39 8.94
C ALA A 230 -8.65 -9.99 8.31
N LEU A 231 -8.53 -8.94 9.13
CA LEU A 231 -8.57 -7.55 8.66
C LEU A 231 -7.20 -6.98 8.28
N ILE A 232 -6.10 -7.53 8.81
CA ILE A 232 -4.73 -7.03 8.58
C ILE A 232 -3.91 -8.10 7.87
N VAL A 233 -3.76 -9.27 8.49
CA VAL A 233 -2.80 -10.29 8.03
C VAL A 233 -3.19 -10.83 6.65
N VAL A 234 -4.46 -11.21 6.45
CA VAL A 234 -4.94 -11.73 5.16
C VAL A 234 -4.75 -10.71 4.03
N PRO A 235 -5.16 -9.43 4.16
CA PRO A 235 -4.84 -8.40 3.16
C PRO A 235 -3.34 -8.21 2.90
N VAL A 236 -2.48 -8.31 3.93
CA VAL A 236 -1.02 -8.26 3.74
C VAL A 236 -0.53 -9.46 2.92
N GLN A 237 -0.96 -10.67 3.26
CA GLN A 237 -0.62 -11.90 2.54
C GLN A 237 -1.07 -11.85 1.08
N ILE A 238 -2.29 -11.36 0.81
CA ILE A 238 -2.80 -11.17 -0.55
C ILE A 238 -1.94 -10.13 -1.30
N ASN A 239 -1.60 -9.00 -0.68
CA ASN A 239 -0.76 -7.98 -1.32
C ASN A 239 0.61 -8.54 -1.72
N PHE A 240 1.22 -9.32 -0.82
CA PHE A 240 2.50 -9.97 -1.06
C PHE A 240 2.41 -11.07 -2.13
N GLY A 241 1.33 -11.86 -2.13
CA GLY A 241 1.07 -12.89 -3.12
C GLY A 241 0.88 -12.30 -4.52
N VAL A 242 0.11 -11.22 -4.64
CA VAL A 242 -0.03 -10.47 -5.90
C VAL A 242 1.33 -9.96 -6.35
N LEU A 243 2.14 -9.36 -5.46
CA LEU A 243 3.49 -8.89 -5.77
C LEU A 243 4.38 -10.02 -6.33
N LEU A 244 4.40 -11.19 -5.69
CA LEU A 244 5.15 -12.35 -6.18
C LEU A 244 4.67 -12.78 -7.57
N GLY A 245 3.35 -12.85 -7.79
CA GLY A 245 2.77 -13.12 -9.10
C GLY A 245 3.21 -12.11 -10.17
N THR A 246 3.28 -10.82 -9.82
CA THR A 246 3.78 -9.77 -10.74
C THR A 246 5.24 -9.96 -11.12
N LEU A 247 6.09 -10.34 -10.16
CA LEU A 247 7.51 -10.57 -10.39
C LEU A 247 7.73 -11.79 -11.28
N MET A 248 6.95 -12.85 -11.07
CA MET A 248 6.98 -14.04 -11.93
C MET A 248 6.52 -13.72 -13.35
N GLN A 249 5.43 -12.97 -13.53
CA GLN A 249 5.01 -12.51 -14.86
C GLN A 249 6.12 -11.70 -15.54
N PHE A 250 6.73 -10.74 -14.85
CA PHE A 250 7.82 -9.93 -15.41
C PHE A 250 9.02 -10.78 -15.84
N ARG A 251 9.41 -11.77 -15.02
CA ARG A 251 10.48 -12.72 -15.36
C ARG A 251 10.13 -13.56 -16.58
N MET A 252 8.89 -14.03 -16.70
CA MET A 252 8.42 -14.79 -17.86
C MET A 252 8.44 -13.95 -19.14
N GLU A 253 7.89 -12.73 -19.11
CA GLU A 253 7.91 -11.82 -20.26
C GLU A 253 9.34 -11.50 -20.69
N LYS A 254 10.25 -11.25 -19.74
CA LYS A 254 11.66 -11.01 -20.04
C LYS A 254 12.34 -12.22 -20.70
N ARG A 255 11.99 -13.44 -20.28
CA ARG A 255 12.50 -14.67 -20.89
C ARG A 255 11.96 -14.88 -22.30
N LEU A 256 10.67 -14.61 -22.52
CA LEU A 256 10.03 -14.71 -23.84
C LEU A 256 10.63 -13.70 -24.82
N ALA A 257 10.72 -12.43 -24.42
CA ALA A 257 11.32 -11.38 -25.26
C ALA A 257 12.77 -11.67 -25.65
N ARG A 258 13.57 -12.26 -24.73
CA ARG A 258 14.94 -12.71 -25.05
C ARG A 258 14.96 -13.85 -26.07
N LYS A 259 14.06 -14.83 -25.94
CA LYS A 259 13.95 -15.94 -26.89
C LYS A 259 13.51 -15.45 -28.28
N GLU A 260 12.56 -14.51 -28.33
CA GLU A 260 12.11 -13.89 -29.58
C GLU A 260 13.24 -13.07 -30.23
N ALA A 261 13.97 -12.27 -29.45
CA ALA A 261 15.14 -11.54 -29.96
C ALA A 261 16.21 -12.49 -30.53
N MET A 262 16.51 -13.61 -29.84
CA MET A 262 17.46 -14.60 -30.37
C MET A 262 16.95 -15.28 -31.64
N ARG A 263 15.65 -15.58 -31.74
CA ARG A 263 15.05 -16.14 -32.97
C ARG A 263 15.10 -15.15 -34.13
N LEU A 264 14.85 -13.87 -33.88
CA LEU A 264 14.95 -12.83 -34.91
C LEU A 264 16.41 -12.63 -35.37
N LEU A 265 17.38 -12.73 -34.45
CA LEU A 265 18.80 -12.70 -34.82
C LEU A 265 19.21 -13.94 -35.61
N ALA A 266 18.73 -15.13 -35.23
CA ALA A 266 18.97 -16.36 -35.98
C ALA A 266 18.37 -16.30 -37.39
N ALA A 267 17.13 -15.83 -37.51
CA ALA A 267 16.47 -15.64 -38.82
C ALA A 267 17.25 -14.67 -39.71
N LYS A 268 17.69 -13.52 -39.16
CA LYS A 268 18.52 -12.57 -39.92
C LYS A 268 19.88 -13.15 -40.35
N ALA A 269 20.47 -14.01 -39.55
CA ALA A 269 21.72 -14.69 -39.91
C ALA A 269 21.49 -15.73 -41.02
N GLU A 270 20.38 -16.47 -40.98
CA GLU A 270 19.99 -17.39 -42.05
C GLU A 270 19.70 -16.64 -43.36
N ASP A 271 18.94 -15.55 -43.31
CA ASP A 271 18.64 -14.72 -44.48
C ASP A 271 19.92 -14.14 -45.11
N GLY A 272 20.86 -13.65 -44.28
CA GLY A 272 22.16 -13.16 -44.77
C GLY A 272 23.03 -14.23 -45.41
N VAL A 273 23.01 -15.47 -44.89
CA VAL A 273 23.74 -16.61 -45.49
C VAL A 273 23.09 -17.06 -46.81
N VAL A 274 21.77 -16.94 -46.94
CA VAL A 274 21.06 -17.24 -48.20
C VAL A 274 21.36 -16.18 -49.26
N GLU A 275 21.38 -14.90 -48.90
CA GLU A 275 21.79 -13.81 -49.81
C GLU A 275 23.25 -13.96 -50.28
N GLU A 276 24.17 -14.29 -49.37
CA GLU A 276 25.59 -14.50 -49.72
C GLU A 276 25.79 -15.69 -50.66
N LYS A 277 25.04 -16.78 -50.45
CA LYS A 277 25.04 -17.94 -51.37
C LYS A 277 24.41 -17.63 -52.73
N ALA A 278 23.35 -16.82 -52.76
CA ALA A 278 22.72 -16.39 -54.01
C ALA A 278 23.69 -15.52 -54.83
N ALA A 279 24.39 -14.58 -54.20
CA ALA A 279 25.38 -13.74 -54.86
C ALA A 279 26.58 -14.52 -55.42
N LEU A 280 26.98 -15.62 -54.77
CA LEU A 280 28.07 -16.49 -55.26
C LEU A 280 27.65 -17.41 -56.43
N LEU A 281 26.36 -17.59 -56.68
CA LEU A 281 25.84 -18.41 -57.79
C LEU A 281 25.51 -17.59 -59.05
N GLU A 282 25.55 -16.25 -58.97
CA GLU A 282 25.36 -15.33 -60.11
C GLU A 282 26.66 -14.97 -60.85
N VAL A 283 27.80 -15.59 -60.48
CA VAL A 283 29.12 -15.46 -61.12
C VAL A 283 29.44 -16.70 -61.94
#